data_AF-A0A9E2NRW4-F1
#
_entry.id   AF-A0A9E2NRW4-F1
#
_cell.length_a   1.000
_cell.length_b   1.000
_cell.length_c   1.000
_cell.angle_alpha   90.00
_cell.angle_beta   90.00
_cell.angle_gamma   90.00
#
_symmetry.space_group_name_H-M   'P 1'
#
loop_
_entity.id
_entity.type
_entity.pdbx_description
1 polymer ?
#
loop_
_entity_poly.entity_id
_entity_poly.type
_entity_poly.pdbx_seq_one_letter_code
_entity_poly.pdbx_strand_id
1 'polypeptide(L)'
;MADIAYIVDEKGQRTHVIVPLKTYETLLALQELLKSGPLAHDELYYLNFKQHQAYGYPQGLKSNPQFVLIKGSEVALTMAPSMPKRIVRLKEDLLNNQSLSLDVARNAFVLTRDIKCKSVSQAALLCSGMVINGMEAFKNKAGFSLRTSGYGRKKRIT
;
A
#
# COMPACT_ATOMS: atom_id res chain seq x y z
N MET A 1 -18.56 20.78 24.54
CA MET A 1 -19.43 19.99 23.66
C MET A 1 -19.78 20.87 22.48
N ALA A 2 -19.69 20.39 21.24
CA ALA A 2 -20.07 21.18 20.08
C ALA A 2 -21.56 20.96 19.82
N ASP A 3 -22.37 21.96 20.13
CA ASP A 3 -23.82 21.91 19.93
C ASP A 3 -24.12 22.18 18.45
N ILE A 4 -24.48 21.12 17.73
CA ILE A 4 -24.91 21.19 16.33
C ILE A 4 -26.42 21.29 16.33
N ALA A 5 -26.95 22.40 15.80
CA ALA A 5 -28.39 22.60 15.64
C ALA A 5 -28.79 22.39 14.17
N TYR A 6 -30.07 22.09 13.94
CA TYR A 6 -30.61 21.85 12.61
C TYR A 6 -31.80 22.77 12.37
N ILE A 7 -31.91 23.30 11.16
CA ILE A 7 -33.15 23.91 10.68
C ILE A 7 -34.01 22.79 10.12
N VAL A 8 -35.28 22.77 10.53
CA VAL A 8 -36.24 21.74 10.18
C VAL A 8 -37.39 22.38 9.38
N ASP A 9 -37.84 21.72 8.32
CA ASP A 9 -39.01 22.16 7.55
C ASP A 9 -40.34 21.85 8.26
N GLU A 10 -41.45 22.30 7.69
CA GLU A 10 -42.81 22.08 8.21
C GLU A 10 -43.19 20.60 8.33
N LYS A 11 -42.45 19.70 7.66
CA LYS A 11 -42.65 18.24 7.69
C LYS A 11 -41.70 17.54 8.65
N GLY A 12 -40.90 18.27 9.41
CA GLY A 12 -39.96 17.69 10.36
C GLY A 12 -38.64 17.24 9.72
N GLN A 13 -38.35 17.57 8.46
CA GLN A 13 -37.11 17.18 7.79
C GLN A 13 -36.01 18.22 8.00
N ARG A 14 -34.81 17.74 8.33
CA ARG A 14 -33.63 18.59 8.55
C ARG A 14 -33.10 19.07 7.20
N THR A 15 -33.18 20.38 6.95
CA THR A 15 -32.78 20.98 5.67
C THR A 15 -31.42 21.65 5.72
N HIS A 16 -31.06 22.24 6.88
CA HIS A 16 -29.79 22.95 7.05
C HIS A 16 -29.17 22.62 8.40
N VAL A 17 -27.84 22.73 8.48
CA VAL A 17 -27.07 22.53 9.71
C VAL A 17 -26.52 23.87 10.17
N ILE A 18 -26.76 24.20 11.43
CA ILE A 18 -26.18 25.35 12.11
C ILE A 18 -24.99 24.82 12.92
N VAL A 19 -23.80 25.29 12.55
CA VAL A 19 -22.54 24.85 13.13
C VAL A 19 -21.86 26.07 13.77
N PRO A 20 -21.28 25.96 14.99
CA PRO A 20 -20.47 27.03 15.55
C PRO A 20 -19.36 27.44 14.58
N LEU A 21 -19.13 28.75 14.43
CA LEU A 21 -18.20 29.30 13.44
C LEU A 21 -16.80 28.65 13.54
N LYS A 22 -16.28 28.49 14.76
CA LYS A 22 -14.99 27.82 15.02
C LYS A 22 -14.93 26.39 14.46
N THR A 23 -16.03 25.64 14.55
CA THR A 23 -16.12 24.29 14.01
C THR A 23 -16.16 24.31 12.48
N TYR A 24 -16.90 25.25 11.89
CA TYR A 24 -16.93 25.45 10.44
C TYR A 24 -15.55 25.81 9.87
N GLU A 25 -14.86 26.76 10.50
CA GLU A 25 -13.48 27.15 10.12
C GLU A 25 -12.51 25.97 10.24
N THR A 26 -12.64 25.14 11.27
CA THR A 26 -11.82 23.93 11.44
C THR A 26 -12.10 22.92 10.33
N LEU A 27 -13.36 22.74 9.93
CA LEU A 27 -13.73 21.85 8.82
C LEU A 27 -13.22 22.36 7.47
N LEU A 28 -13.27 23.68 7.23
CA LEU A 28 -12.69 24.29 6.04
C LEU A 28 -11.17 24.12 6.00
N ALA A 29 -10.48 24.37 7.12
CA ALA A 29 -9.03 24.19 7.22
C ALA A 29 -8.62 22.74 6.96
N LEU A 30 -9.39 21.78 7.50
CA LEU A 30 -9.21 20.35 7.22
C LEU A 30 -9.45 20.04 5.73
N GLN A 31 -10.50 20.60 5.14
CA GLN A 31 -10.83 20.41 3.73
C GLN A 31 -9.71 20.95 2.82
N GLU A 32 -9.16 22.12 3.13
CA GLU A 32 -8.04 22.71 2.38
C GLU A 32 -6.77 21.88 2.55
N LEU A 33 -6.46 21.41 3.76
CA LEU A 33 -5.32 20.52 4.01
C LEU A 33 -5.44 19.21 3.21
N LEU A 34 -6.65 18.66 3.09
CA LEU A 34 -6.94 17.48 2.28
C LEU A 34 -6.83 17.75 0.77
N LYS A 35 -7.05 18.98 0.30
CA LYS A 35 -6.91 19.39 -1.11
C LYS A 35 -5.49 19.79 -1.49
N SER A 36 -4.74 20.40 -0.57
CA SER A 36 -3.42 20.97 -0.82
C SER A 36 -2.27 19.97 -0.61
N GLY A 37 -2.55 18.84 0.04
CA GLY A 37 -1.62 17.71 0.09
C GLY A 37 -1.82 16.79 -1.13
N PRO A 38 -0.77 16.08 -1.58
CA PRO A 38 -1.00 15.00 -2.53
C PRO A 38 -2.02 14.03 -1.92
N LEU A 39 -3.07 13.70 -2.69
CA LEU A 39 -4.00 12.59 -2.41
C LEU A 39 -3.19 11.47 -1.77
N ALA A 40 -3.52 11.15 -0.51
CA ALA A 40 -2.78 10.25 0.37
C ALA A 40 -1.85 9.34 -0.45
N HIS A 41 -0.56 9.68 -0.52
CA HIS A 41 0.39 8.71 -1.04
C HIS A 41 0.17 7.49 -0.18
N ASP A 42 -0.33 6.41 -0.81
CA ASP A 42 -0.53 5.15 -0.12
C ASP A 42 0.76 4.91 0.66
N GLU A 43 0.61 4.80 1.98
CA GLU A 43 1.75 4.81 2.89
C GLU A 43 2.82 3.84 2.37
N LEU A 44 4.05 4.32 2.18
CA LEU A 44 5.10 3.51 1.62
C LEU A 44 5.57 2.48 2.65
N TYR A 45 5.59 1.23 2.21
CA TYR A 45 6.17 0.11 2.92
C TYR A 45 7.45 -0.34 2.23
N TYR A 46 8.43 -0.71 3.05
CA TYR A 46 9.76 -1.10 2.67
C TYR A 46 9.99 -2.55 3.08
N LEU A 47 10.61 -3.31 2.19
CA LEU A 47 11.12 -4.64 2.43
C LEU A 47 12.62 -4.57 2.30
N ASN A 48 13.30 -4.82 3.42
CA ASN A 48 14.75 -4.98 3.47
C ASN A 48 15.01 -6.45 3.76
N PHE A 49 15.48 -7.18 2.76
CA PHE A 49 15.74 -8.61 2.89
C PHE A 49 17.12 -8.95 2.37
N LYS A 50 18.02 -9.34 3.29
CA LYS A 50 19.46 -9.51 3.02
C LYS A 50 20.03 -8.23 2.42
N GLN A 51 20.43 -8.26 1.14
CA GLN A 51 20.99 -7.13 0.40
C GLN A 51 19.98 -6.47 -0.54
N HIS A 52 18.74 -6.95 -0.60
CA HIS A 52 17.72 -6.43 -1.51
C HIS A 52 16.78 -5.46 -0.80
N GLN A 53 16.58 -4.31 -1.43
CA GLN A 53 15.65 -3.28 -0.98
C GLN A 53 14.51 -3.10 -1.97
N ALA A 54 13.28 -3.31 -1.52
CA ALA A 54 12.08 -3.08 -2.30
C ALA A 54 11.11 -2.16 -1.55
N TYR A 55 10.33 -1.39 -2.29
CA TYR A 55 9.36 -0.47 -1.70
C TYR A 55 8.11 -0.38 -2.56
N GLY A 56 7.01 -0.09 -1.90
CA GLY A 56 5.71 -0.12 -2.53
C GLY A 56 4.61 0.19 -1.55
N TYR A 57 3.38 0.00 -2.01
CA TYR A 57 2.21 0.33 -1.21
C TYR A 57 1.04 -0.62 -1.48
N PRO A 58 0.21 -0.90 -0.46
CA PRO A 58 -0.98 -1.72 -0.63
C PRO A 58 -2.04 -0.97 -1.44
N GLN A 59 -2.78 -1.69 -2.27
CA GLN A 59 -3.89 -1.13 -3.05
C GLN A 59 -5.14 -2.00 -2.91
N GLY A 60 -6.32 -1.37 -2.84
CA GLY A 60 -7.61 -2.06 -2.76
C GLY A 60 -8.06 -2.39 -1.34
N LEU A 61 -8.87 -3.45 -1.19
CA LEU A 61 -9.53 -3.77 0.08
C LEU A 61 -8.53 -4.19 1.15
N LYS A 62 -8.64 -3.63 2.37
CA LYS A 62 -7.79 -3.99 3.51
C LYS A 62 -7.81 -5.48 3.86
N SER A 63 -8.92 -6.18 3.61
CA SER A 63 -9.04 -7.62 3.89
C SER A 63 -8.19 -8.49 2.96
N ASN A 64 -7.97 -8.05 1.72
CA ASN A 64 -7.17 -8.76 0.73
C ASN A 64 -6.49 -7.75 -0.22
N PRO A 65 -5.46 -7.04 0.26
CA PRO A 65 -4.82 -5.98 -0.52
C PRO A 65 -4.00 -6.55 -1.66
N GLN A 66 -4.09 -5.88 -2.81
CA GLN A 66 -3.07 -5.93 -3.85
C GLN A 66 -1.86 -5.11 -3.39
N PHE A 67 -0.76 -5.19 -4.13
CA PHE A 67 0.44 -4.43 -3.78
C PHE A 67 1.10 -3.88 -5.03
N VAL A 68 1.47 -2.61 -5.00
CA VAL A 68 2.20 -1.96 -6.09
C VAL A 68 3.65 -1.84 -5.67
N LEU A 69 4.55 -2.49 -6.40
CA LEU A 69 5.98 -2.28 -6.28
C LEU A 69 6.36 -1.08 -7.14
N ILE A 70 7.15 -0.17 -6.58
CA ILE A 70 7.56 1.04 -7.28
C ILE A 70 8.84 0.75 -8.06
N LYS A 71 8.97 1.42 -9.22
CA LYS A 71 10.21 1.50 -10.00
C LYS A 71 11.41 1.75 -9.08
N GLY A 72 12.50 1.03 -9.34
CA GLY A 72 13.71 1.10 -8.52
C GLY A 72 13.73 0.11 -7.35
N SER A 73 12.65 -0.63 -7.11
CA SER A 73 12.68 -1.76 -6.18
C SER A 73 13.54 -2.90 -6.73
N GLU A 74 14.21 -3.59 -5.82
CA GLU A 74 15.12 -4.69 -6.13
C GLU A 74 14.43 -6.05 -6.04
N VAL A 75 14.82 -6.93 -6.95
CA VAL A 75 14.32 -8.28 -7.13
C VAL A 75 15.49 -9.24 -7.10
N ALA A 76 15.39 -10.29 -6.28
CA ALA A 76 16.42 -11.28 -6.11
C ALA A 76 16.84 -11.94 -7.45
N LEU A 77 18.15 -12.12 -7.64
CA LEU A 77 18.70 -12.77 -8.83
C LEU A 77 18.33 -14.26 -8.91
N THR A 78 18.32 -14.94 -7.79
CA THR A 78 17.99 -16.35 -7.67
C THR A 78 16.70 -16.53 -6.87
N MET A 79 15.97 -17.60 -7.16
CA MET A 79 14.79 -17.99 -6.41
C MET A 79 15.03 -19.34 -5.75
N ALA A 80 14.54 -19.50 -4.52
CA ALA A 80 14.64 -20.76 -3.80
C ALA A 80 13.90 -21.90 -4.56
N PRO A 81 14.35 -23.16 -4.46
CA PRO A 81 13.68 -24.30 -5.12
C PRO A 81 12.23 -24.50 -4.69
N SER A 82 11.88 -24.08 -3.47
CA SER A 82 10.52 -24.13 -2.92
C SER A 82 9.59 -23.04 -3.47
N MET A 83 10.09 -22.16 -4.35
CA MET A 83 9.32 -21.06 -4.89
C MET A 83 8.15 -21.56 -5.77
N PRO A 84 6.93 -21.04 -5.60
CA PRO A 84 5.83 -21.42 -6.47
C PRO A 84 6.12 -21.09 -7.94
N LYS A 85 5.85 -22.04 -8.85
CA LYS A 85 6.09 -21.88 -10.31
C LYS A 85 5.48 -20.60 -10.89
N ARG A 86 4.35 -20.14 -10.34
CA ARG A 86 3.69 -18.89 -10.74
C ARG A 86 4.56 -17.65 -10.49
N ILE A 87 5.38 -17.64 -9.44
CA ILE A 87 6.28 -16.52 -9.13
C ILE A 87 7.51 -16.56 -10.02
N VAL A 88 8.04 -17.75 -10.30
CA VAL A 88 9.15 -17.95 -11.25
C VAL A 88 8.74 -17.44 -12.64
N ARG A 89 7.58 -17.89 -13.14
CA ARG A 89 7.02 -17.40 -14.42
C ARG A 89 6.80 -15.90 -14.43
N LEU A 90 6.26 -15.33 -13.34
CA LEU A 90 6.10 -13.88 -13.24
C LEU A 90 7.44 -13.17 -13.43
N LYS A 91 8.51 -13.63 -12.78
CA LYS A 91 9.84 -13.03 -12.95
C LYS A 91 10.35 -13.14 -14.39
N GLU A 92 10.19 -14.30 -15.02
CA GLU A 92 10.56 -14.51 -16.43
C GLU A 92 9.78 -13.57 -17.36
N ASP A 93 8.47 -13.43 -17.17
CA ASP A 93 7.63 -12.50 -17.93
C ASP A 93 8.11 -11.05 -17.77
N LEU A 94 8.53 -10.68 -16.55
CA LEU A 94 9.04 -9.34 -16.24
C LEU A 94 10.44 -9.06 -16.82
N LEU A 95 11.26 -10.09 -17.00
CA LEU A 95 12.52 -9.98 -17.73
C LEU A 95 12.25 -9.84 -19.23
N ASN A 96 11.38 -10.68 -19.78
CA ASN A 96 11.03 -10.69 -21.20
C ASN A 96 10.40 -9.38 -21.67
N ASN A 97 9.58 -8.75 -20.83
CA ASN A 97 8.93 -7.49 -21.14
C ASN A 97 9.74 -6.24 -20.72
N GLN A 98 11.03 -6.40 -20.39
CA GLN A 98 11.96 -5.33 -20.00
C GLN A 98 11.54 -4.52 -18.76
N SER A 99 10.70 -5.09 -17.89
CA SER A 99 10.35 -4.47 -16.60
C SER A 99 11.43 -4.66 -15.54
N LEU A 100 12.34 -5.60 -15.75
CA LEU A 100 13.49 -5.87 -14.90
C LEU A 100 14.77 -5.62 -15.71
N SER A 101 15.68 -4.85 -15.13
CA SER A 101 17.04 -4.67 -15.64
C SER A 101 18.04 -5.22 -14.64
N LEU A 102 19.12 -5.85 -15.11
CA LEU A 102 20.21 -6.27 -14.24
C LEU A 102 21.01 -5.03 -13.81
N ASP A 103 21.15 -4.82 -12.50
CA ASP A 103 22.07 -3.86 -11.92
C ASP A 103 23.29 -4.62 -11.38
N VAL A 104 24.40 -4.52 -12.11
CA VAL A 104 25.65 -5.21 -11.79
C VAL A 104 26.27 -4.69 -10.50
N ALA A 105 26.10 -3.39 -10.19
CA ALA A 105 26.67 -2.79 -8.99
C ALA A 105 25.98 -3.30 -7.71
N ARG A 106 24.68 -3.59 -7.80
CA ARG A 106 23.86 -4.06 -6.67
C ARG A 106 23.66 -5.58 -6.63
N ASN A 107 24.14 -6.28 -7.66
CA ASN A 107 23.94 -7.72 -7.81
C ASN A 107 22.46 -8.12 -7.66
N ALA A 108 21.56 -7.35 -8.27
CA ALA A 108 20.12 -7.50 -8.17
C ALA A 108 19.44 -7.12 -9.49
N PHE A 109 18.23 -7.62 -9.72
CA PHE A 109 17.38 -7.04 -10.76
C PHE A 109 16.67 -5.82 -10.19
N VAL A 110 16.53 -4.77 -10.99
CA VAL A 110 15.87 -3.53 -10.59
C VAL A 110 14.65 -3.31 -11.48
N LEU A 111 13.53 -2.95 -10.85
CA LEU A 111 12.31 -2.60 -11.57
C LEU A 111 12.49 -1.31 -12.37
N THR A 112 12.21 -1.36 -13.67
CA THR A 112 12.27 -0.20 -14.58
C THR A 112 10.97 0.61 -14.61
N ARG A 113 9.87 0.00 -14.14
CA ARG A 113 8.54 0.60 -14.01
C ARG A 113 7.80 0.04 -12.79
N ASP A 114 6.74 0.71 -12.39
CA ASP A 114 5.86 0.24 -11.33
C ASP A 114 5.14 -1.05 -11.74
N ILE A 115 4.99 -1.98 -10.81
CA ILE A 115 4.36 -3.27 -11.04
C ILE A 115 3.28 -3.54 -10.02
N LYS A 116 2.08 -3.82 -10.53
CA LYS A 116 0.95 -4.26 -9.74
C LYS A 116 0.98 -5.77 -9.52
N CYS A 117 1.26 -6.16 -8.28
CA CYS A 117 1.16 -7.55 -7.82
C CYS A 117 -0.27 -7.87 -7.36
N LYS A 118 -0.68 -9.11 -7.60
CA LYS A 118 -2.02 -9.62 -7.23
C LYS A 118 -2.19 -9.75 -5.71
N SER A 119 -1.09 -9.79 -4.95
CA SER A 119 -1.09 -9.78 -3.49
C SER A 119 0.24 -9.29 -2.93
N VAL A 120 0.23 -8.87 -1.67
CA VAL A 120 1.44 -8.50 -0.91
C VAL A 120 2.45 -9.65 -0.87
N SER A 121 2.00 -10.88 -0.63
CA SER A 121 2.89 -12.04 -0.62
C SER A 121 3.55 -12.25 -1.99
N GLN A 122 2.84 -12.07 -3.10
CA GLN A 122 3.45 -12.16 -4.43
C GLN A 122 4.58 -11.15 -4.59
N ALA A 123 4.40 -9.91 -4.15
CA ALA A 123 5.44 -8.88 -4.18
C ALA A 123 6.65 -9.26 -3.31
N ALA A 124 6.40 -9.74 -2.08
CA ALA A 124 7.46 -10.12 -1.15
C ALA A 124 8.31 -11.30 -1.65
N LEU A 125 7.65 -12.34 -2.20
CA LEU A 125 8.32 -13.50 -2.79
C LEU A 125 9.18 -13.12 -4.00
N LEU A 126 8.65 -12.22 -4.85
CA LEU A 126 9.37 -11.72 -6.01
C LEU A 126 10.64 -10.98 -5.58
N CYS A 127 10.52 -10.06 -4.62
CA CYS A 127 11.65 -9.24 -4.18
C CYS A 127 12.71 -10.05 -3.41
N SER A 128 12.27 -10.91 -2.48
CA SER A 128 13.19 -11.65 -1.59
C SER A 128 13.79 -12.92 -2.20
N GLY A 129 13.18 -13.48 -3.25
CA GLY A 129 13.58 -14.78 -3.81
C GLY A 129 13.35 -15.96 -2.86
N MET A 130 12.66 -15.75 -1.73
CA MET A 130 12.40 -16.77 -0.71
C MET A 130 10.95 -16.79 -0.24
N VAL A 131 10.51 -17.91 0.33
CA VAL A 131 9.15 -18.04 0.88
C VAL A 131 9.05 -17.29 2.21
N ILE A 132 8.46 -16.09 2.18
CA ILE A 132 8.27 -15.22 3.34
C ILE A 132 6.82 -14.70 3.45
N ASN A 133 6.42 -14.31 4.66
CA ASN A 133 5.10 -13.72 4.89
C ASN A 133 5.08 -12.24 4.47
N GLY A 134 4.49 -11.94 3.31
CA GLY A 134 4.47 -10.57 2.78
C GLY A 134 3.82 -9.54 3.71
N MET A 135 2.84 -9.95 4.52
CA MET A 135 2.16 -9.04 5.45
C MET A 135 3.06 -8.58 6.61
N GLU A 136 4.10 -9.35 6.94
CA GLU A 136 5.09 -9.01 7.96
C GLU A 136 6.37 -8.42 7.38
N ALA A 137 6.72 -8.81 6.14
CA ALA A 137 7.97 -8.43 5.51
C ALA A 137 8.05 -6.93 5.17
N PHE A 138 6.93 -6.35 4.76
CA PHE A 138 6.81 -4.95 4.40
C PHE A 138 6.48 -4.10 5.62
N LYS A 139 7.34 -3.12 5.93
CA LYS A 139 7.20 -2.21 7.07
C LYS A 139 7.21 -0.74 6.63
N ASN A 140 6.40 0.09 7.26
CA ASN A 140 6.43 1.54 7.03
C ASN A 140 7.65 2.19 7.71
N LYS A 141 7.81 3.51 7.55
CA LYS A 141 8.91 4.27 8.20
C LYS A 141 8.86 4.22 9.73
N ALA A 142 7.68 4.00 10.32
CA ALA A 142 7.49 3.86 11.75
C ALA A 142 7.74 2.42 12.26
N GLY A 143 8.11 1.48 11.39
CA GLY A 143 8.41 0.09 11.74
C GLY A 143 7.19 -0.85 11.82
N PHE A 144 5.98 -0.35 11.53
CA PHE A 144 4.75 -1.15 11.51
C PHE A 144 4.65 -1.95 10.21
N SER A 145 4.38 -3.25 10.34
CA SER A 145 4.08 -4.13 9.21
C SER A 145 2.66 -3.90 8.68
N LEU A 146 2.39 -4.33 7.43
CA LEU A 146 1.04 -4.29 6.87
C LEU A 146 0.01 -4.99 7.77
N ARG A 147 0.39 -6.09 8.44
CA ARG A 147 -0.50 -6.74 9.40
C ARG A 147 -0.83 -5.83 10.58
N THR A 148 0.17 -5.16 11.17
CA THR A 148 -0.05 -4.25 12.29
C THR A 148 -0.85 -3.01 11.87
N SER A 149 -0.72 -2.57 10.62
CA SER A 149 -1.53 -1.49 10.02
C SER A 149 -2.97 -1.90 9.66
N GLY A 150 -3.39 -3.12 10.03
CA GLY A 150 -4.77 -3.59 9.89
C GLY A 150 -5.11 -4.27 8.57
N TYR A 151 -4.12 -4.55 7.71
CA TYR A 151 -4.34 -5.30 6.49
C TYR A 151 -4.41 -6.82 6.74
N GLY A 152 -5.14 -7.55 5.89
CA GLY A 152 -5.27 -9.01 5.92
C GLY A 152 -6.21 -9.54 7.01
N ARG A 153 -6.84 -8.68 7.81
CA ARG A 153 -7.89 -9.09 8.77
C ARG A 153 -9.22 -9.26 8.04
N LYS A 154 -9.79 -10.47 8.08
CA LYS A 154 -11.19 -10.67 7.71
C LYS A 154 -12.06 -10.10 8.83
N LYS A 155 -12.99 -9.20 8.52
CA LYS A 155 -14.05 -8.86 9.48
C LYS A 155 -14.78 -10.16 9.80
N ARG A 156 -14.74 -10.61 11.06
CA ARG A 156 -15.74 -11.55 11.57
C ARG A 156 -17.04 -10.75 11.59
N ILE A 157 -17.92 -11.03 10.63
CA ILE A 157 -19.31 -10.65 10.76
C ILE A 157 -19.83 -11.59 11.86
N THR A 158 -20.08 -11.00 13.02
CA THR A 158 -20.68 -11.69 14.18
C THR A 158 -22.13 -11.23 14.22
#